data_AF-A0A2E9IP19-F1
#
_entry.id   AF-A0A2E9IP19-F1
#
_cell.length_a   1.000
_cell.length_b   1.000
_cell.length_c   1.000
_cell.angle_alpha   90.00
_cell.angle_beta   90.00
_cell.angle_gamma   90.00
#
_symmetry.space_group_name_H-M   'P 1'
#
loop_
_entity.id
_entity.type
_entity.pdbx_description
1 polymer ?
#
loop_
_entity_poly.entity_id
_entity_poly.type
_entity_poly.pdbx_seq_one_letter_code
_entity_poly.pdbx_strand_id
1 'polypeptide(L)'
;MPDAPADRQPAKRRLRPSGGYRKLRSFQTTTLIYDGTVSFCRRFVSGYSRTQDQMIQAARSGRQNIAEGNRAGAVSTKSELKLTNVARASLEELLLDFEDYLRQNELPLWDPNGSQAKLMALRTARQGKNEGHQFWGCTQYPDCKGTAPV
;
A
#
# COMPACT_ATOMS: atom_id res chain seq x y z
N MET A 1 -45.82 -41.90 22.21
CA MET A 1 -44.57 -41.18 21.87
C MET A 1 -44.91 -40.21 20.75
N PRO A 2 -45.08 -38.90 21.00
CA PRO A 2 -45.18 -37.92 19.92
C PRO A 2 -43.78 -37.43 19.52
N ASP A 3 -43.71 -36.94 18.29
CA ASP A 3 -42.56 -36.81 17.41
C ASP A 3 -41.35 -36.00 17.92
N ALA A 4 -40.17 -36.41 17.47
CA ALA A 4 -38.91 -35.72 17.70
C ALA A 4 -38.91 -34.31 17.07
N PRO A 5 -38.32 -33.29 17.72
CA PRO A 5 -38.35 -31.93 17.21
C PRO A 5 -37.49 -31.80 15.95
N ALA A 6 -38.07 -31.19 14.93
CA ALA A 6 -37.39 -30.86 13.68
C ALA A 6 -36.13 -30.01 13.93
N ASP A 7 -35.07 -30.39 13.23
CA ASP A 7 -33.75 -29.77 13.23
C ASP A 7 -33.85 -28.26 12.92
N ARG A 8 -33.43 -27.41 13.87
CA ARG A 8 -33.47 -25.95 13.73
C ARG A 8 -32.36 -25.52 12.78
N GLN A 9 -32.71 -25.21 11.53
CA GLN A 9 -31.81 -24.56 10.58
C GLN A 9 -31.25 -23.25 11.17
N PRO A 10 -29.93 -23.00 11.08
CA PRO A 10 -29.34 -21.78 11.61
C PRO A 10 -29.86 -20.55 10.85
N ALA A 11 -30.28 -19.53 11.60
CA ALA A 11 -30.87 -18.32 11.06
C ALA A 11 -30.00 -17.66 9.97
N LYS A 12 -30.61 -17.35 8.82
CA LYS A 12 -29.98 -16.58 7.73
C LYS A 12 -29.37 -15.29 8.28
N ARG A 13 -28.04 -15.18 8.24
CA ARG A 13 -27.27 -14.00 8.66
C ARG A 13 -27.74 -12.79 7.84
N ARG A 14 -28.52 -11.88 8.45
CA ARG A 14 -29.16 -10.74 7.77
C ARG A 14 -28.18 -9.65 7.31
N LEU A 15 -26.92 -9.68 7.75
CA LEU A 15 -25.90 -8.71 7.41
C LEU A 15 -24.66 -9.41 6.82
N ARG A 16 -24.12 -8.82 5.75
CA ARG A 16 -22.82 -9.23 5.20
C ARG A 16 -21.72 -8.90 6.22
N PRO A 17 -20.68 -9.75 6.36
CA PRO A 17 -19.53 -9.42 7.19
C PRO A 17 -18.91 -8.08 6.77
N SER A 18 -18.65 -7.19 7.72
CA SER A 18 -18.08 -5.86 7.47
C SER A 18 -17.22 -5.40 8.66
N GLY A 19 -16.41 -4.36 8.46
CA GLY A 19 -15.56 -3.78 9.52
C GLY A 19 -14.21 -4.49 9.70
N GLY A 20 -13.98 -5.59 8.96
CA GLY A 20 -12.71 -6.33 8.92
C GLY A 20 -11.63 -5.69 8.04
N TYR A 21 -11.78 -4.44 7.61
CA TYR A 21 -10.89 -3.78 6.63
C TYR A 21 -9.41 -3.83 7.02
N ARG A 22 -9.07 -3.85 8.31
CA ARG A 22 -7.69 -3.96 8.80
C ARG A 22 -6.98 -5.25 8.38
N LYS A 23 -7.73 -6.30 8.04
CA LYS A 23 -7.22 -7.59 7.54
C LYS A 23 -7.12 -7.63 6.01
N LEU A 24 -7.64 -6.62 5.30
CA LEU A 24 -7.54 -6.55 3.85
C LEU A 24 -6.11 -6.21 3.46
N ARG A 25 -5.53 -7.01 2.55
CA ARG A 25 -4.21 -6.73 1.98
C ARG A 25 -4.18 -5.36 1.32
N SER A 26 -5.25 -4.97 0.61
CA SER A 26 -5.37 -3.64 0.00
C SER A 26 -5.24 -2.53 1.04
N PHE A 27 -5.93 -2.63 2.18
CA PHE A 27 -5.83 -1.62 3.24
C PHE A 27 -4.42 -1.57 3.87
N GLN A 28 -3.81 -2.73 4.11
CA GLN A 28 -2.45 -2.81 4.66
C GLN A 28 -1.41 -2.21 3.69
N THR A 29 -1.46 -2.61 2.42
CA THR A 29 -0.59 -2.08 1.37
C THR A 29 -0.79 -0.58 1.20
N THR A 30 -2.02 -0.09 1.12
CA THR A 30 -2.27 1.36 1.00
C THR A 30 -1.88 2.14 2.26
N THR A 31 -1.84 1.49 3.44
CA THR A 31 -1.26 2.12 4.64
C THR A 31 0.25 2.29 4.50
N LEU A 32 0.96 1.27 4.00
CA LEU A 32 2.40 1.39 3.70
C LEU A 32 2.68 2.46 2.64
N ILE A 33 1.86 2.52 1.59
CA ILE A 33 1.96 3.57 0.56
C ILE A 33 1.77 4.94 1.21
N TYR A 34 0.76 5.13 2.05
CA TYR A 34 0.53 6.42 2.73
C TYR A 34 1.72 6.86 3.59
N ASP A 35 2.22 5.98 4.45
CA ASP A 35 3.35 6.29 5.32
C ASP A 35 4.62 6.56 4.49
N GLY A 36 4.82 5.79 3.41
CA GLY A 36 5.89 5.98 2.44
C GLY A 36 5.80 7.33 1.73
N THR A 37 4.62 7.72 1.24
CA THR A 37 4.39 9.04 0.60
C THR A 37 4.67 10.18 1.56
N VAL A 38 4.24 10.09 2.82
CA VAL A 38 4.55 11.13 3.83
C VAL A 38 6.05 11.26 4.04
N SER A 39 6.77 10.14 4.17
CA SER A 39 8.22 10.14 4.32
C SER A 39 8.93 10.71 3.08
N PHE A 40 8.50 10.29 1.90
CA PHE A 40 9.00 10.77 0.61
C PHE A 40 8.83 12.28 0.48
N CYS A 41 7.60 12.79 0.64
CA CYS A 41 7.32 14.21 0.48
C CYS A 41 8.14 15.06 1.46
N ARG A 42 8.23 14.66 2.75
CA ARG A 42 9.05 15.37 3.75
C ARG A 42 10.53 15.46 3.37
N ARG A 43 11.05 14.48 2.62
CA ARG A 43 12.47 14.38 2.29
C ARG A 43 12.83 15.02 0.95
N PHE A 44 11.92 14.94 -0.03
CA PHE A 44 12.20 15.14 -1.44
C PHE A 44 11.32 16.19 -2.11
N VAL A 45 10.21 16.56 -1.50
CA VAL A 45 9.27 17.56 -2.01
C VAL A 45 9.35 18.79 -1.10
N SER A 46 9.29 19.99 -1.68
CA SER A 46 9.32 21.22 -0.89
C SER A 46 8.11 21.29 0.05
N GLY A 47 8.37 21.54 1.33
CA GLY A 47 7.38 21.58 2.40
C GLY A 47 6.25 22.60 2.23
N TYR A 48 6.44 23.58 1.34
CA TYR A 48 5.46 24.63 1.03
C TYR A 48 4.78 24.42 -0.34
N SER A 49 5.06 23.31 -1.02
CA SER A 49 4.50 23.05 -2.34
C SER A 49 3.10 22.45 -2.26
N ARG A 50 2.23 22.89 -3.17
CA ARG A 50 0.92 22.28 -3.38
C ARG A 50 1.01 20.80 -3.74
N THR A 51 2.09 20.41 -4.43
CA THR A 51 2.38 19.02 -4.79
C THR A 51 2.49 18.11 -3.58
N GLN A 52 3.16 18.55 -2.51
CA GLN A 52 3.22 17.77 -1.27
C GLN A 52 1.82 17.48 -0.71
N ASP A 53 0.97 18.51 -0.62
CA ASP A 53 -0.38 18.36 -0.08
C ASP A 53 -1.23 17.43 -0.96
N GLN A 54 -1.12 17.56 -2.28
CA GLN A 54 -1.82 16.71 -3.25
C GLN A 54 -1.43 15.24 -3.10
N MET A 55 -0.13 14.93 -3.11
CA MET A 55 0.36 13.56 -2.95
C MET A 55 -0.08 12.93 -1.62
N ILE A 56 0.11 13.65 -0.51
CA ILE A 56 -0.27 13.14 0.82
C ILE A 56 -1.79 12.93 0.91
N GLN A 57 -2.57 13.84 0.33
CA GLN A 57 -4.03 13.75 0.34
C GLN A 57 -4.52 12.59 -0.54
N ALA A 58 -3.97 12.40 -1.73
CA ALA A 58 -4.31 11.29 -2.62
C ALA A 58 -4.04 9.93 -1.95
N ALA A 59 -2.86 9.78 -1.34
CA ALA A 59 -2.49 8.59 -0.58
C ALA A 59 -3.43 8.33 0.61
N ARG A 60 -3.77 9.38 1.37
CA ARG A 60 -4.73 9.29 2.49
C ARG A 60 -6.13 8.91 2.01
N SER A 61 -6.59 9.53 0.91
CA SER A 61 -7.89 9.28 0.30
C SER A 61 -8.02 7.82 -0.13
N GLY A 62 -7.00 7.27 -0.80
CA GLY A 62 -6.95 5.86 -1.20
C GLY A 62 -7.17 4.92 -0.01
N ARG A 63 -6.43 5.15 1.08
CA ARG A 63 -6.53 4.34 2.30
C ARG A 63 -7.90 4.42 2.97
N GLN A 64 -8.46 5.63 3.08
CA GLN A 64 -9.73 5.87 3.78
C GLN A 64 -10.91 5.27 3.03
N ASN A 65 -10.96 5.45 1.71
CA ASN A 65 -12.04 4.93 0.89
C ASN A 65 -12.08 3.39 0.88
N ILE A 66 -10.95 2.69 1.05
CA ILE A 66 -10.94 1.24 1.26
C ILE A 66 -11.63 0.86 2.59
N ALA A 67 -11.31 1.56 3.68
CA ALA A 67 -11.91 1.30 4.99
C ALA A 67 -13.41 1.61 5.01
N GLU A 68 -13.80 2.75 4.43
CA GLU A 68 -15.18 3.18 4.33
C GLU A 68 -15.98 2.26 3.41
N GLY A 69 -15.43 1.88 2.25
CA GLY A 69 -16.05 0.96 1.30
C GLY A 69 -16.36 -0.39 1.93
N ASN A 70 -15.39 -0.98 2.63
CA ASN A 70 -15.60 -2.25 3.34
C ASN A 70 -16.69 -2.16 4.41
N ARG A 71 -16.77 -1.03 5.13
CA ARG A 71 -17.78 -0.86 6.17
C ARG A 71 -19.17 -0.62 5.56
N ALA A 72 -19.26 0.13 4.47
CA ALA A 72 -20.49 0.36 3.72
C ALA A 72 -21.02 -0.91 3.03
N GLY A 73 -20.15 -1.84 2.65
CA GLY A 73 -20.51 -3.14 2.04
C GLY A 73 -21.38 -4.04 2.92
N ALA A 74 -21.46 -3.77 4.23
CA ALA A 74 -22.43 -4.40 5.12
C ALA A 74 -23.88 -4.12 4.71
N VAL A 75 -24.10 -2.93 4.15
CA VAL A 75 -25.42 -2.35 3.85
C VAL A 75 -25.67 -2.29 2.35
N SER A 76 -24.65 -2.00 1.53
CA SER A 76 -24.82 -1.77 0.10
C SER A 76 -23.57 -2.11 -0.73
N THR A 77 -23.72 -3.05 -1.65
CA THR A 77 -22.71 -3.35 -2.68
C THR A 77 -22.43 -2.13 -3.57
N LYS A 78 -23.44 -1.31 -3.87
CA LYS A 78 -23.28 -0.10 -4.70
C LYS A 78 -22.34 0.90 -4.03
N SER A 79 -22.48 1.10 -2.72
CA SER A 79 -21.63 2.01 -1.96
C SER A 79 -20.21 1.47 -1.81
N GLU A 80 -20.07 0.17 -1.56
CA GLU A 80 -18.77 -0.53 -1.52
C GLU A 80 -17.99 -0.36 -2.84
N LEU A 81 -18.63 -0.62 -3.98
CA LEU A 81 -18.01 -0.47 -5.29
C LEU A 81 -17.64 0.98 -5.59
N LYS A 82 -18.52 1.93 -5.29
CA LYS A 82 -18.24 3.36 -5.49
C LYS A 82 -16.99 3.79 -4.72
N LEU A 83 -16.92 3.49 -3.43
CA LEU A 83 -15.78 3.88 -2.59
C LEU A 83 -14.50 3.15 -2.99
N THR A 84 -14.60 1.88 -3.39
CA THR A 84 -13.44 1.14 -3.93
C THR A 84 -12.90 1.79 -5.22
N ASN A 85 -13.79 2.29 -6.10
CA ASN A 85 -13.38 3.00 -7.31
C ASN A 85 -12.73 4.35 -7.00
N VAL A 86 -13.25 5.09 -6.00
CA VAL A 86 -12.60 6.33 -5.55
C VAL A 86 -11.21 6.03 -4.99
N ALA A 87 -11.07 4.96 -4.20
CA ALA A 87 -9.76 4.55 -3.68
C ALA A 87 -8.76 4.25 -4.80
N ARG A 88 -9.21 3.53 -5.85
CA ARG A 88 -8.39 3.24 -7.04
C ARG A 88 -7.96 4.53 -7.74
N ALA A 89 -8.90 5.43 -8.02
CA ALA A 89 -8.60 6.69 -8.70
C ALA A 89 -7.58 7.53 -7.91
N SER A 90 -7.72 7.64 -6.59
CA SER A 90 -6.74 8.36 -5.76
C SER A 90 -5.35 7.73 -5.78
N LEU A 91 -5.23 6.40 -5.95
CA LEU A 91 -3.93 5.75 -6.07
C LEU A 91 -3.32 5.90 -7.47
N GLU A 92 -4.15 5.99 -8.52
CA GLU A 92 -3.71 6.30 -9.88
C GLU A 92 -3.18 7.74 -9.97
N GLU A 93 -3.87 8.71 -9.37
CA GLU A 93 -3.40 10.10 -9.24
C GLU A 93 -2.04 10.15 -8.52
N LEU A 94 -1.92 9.46 -7.39
CA LEU A 94 -0.67 9.41 -6.64
C LEU A 94 0.48 8.78 -7.45
N LEU A 95 0.20 7.75 -8.25
CA LEU A 95 1.22 7.14 -9.10
C LEU A 95 1.73 8.13 -10.15
N LEU A 96 0.81 8.87 -10.80
CA LEU A 96 1.17 9.91 -11.75
C LEU A 96 2.01 11.01 -11.09
N ASP A 97 1.69 11.41 -9.85
CA ASP A 97 2.51 12.39 -9.10
C ASP A 97 3.95 11.87 -8.87
N PHE A 98 4.13 10.59 -8.58
CA PHE A 98 5.46 9.99 -8.45
C PHE A 98 6.20 9.95 -9.79
N GLU A 99 5.53 9.56 -10.87
CA GLU A 99 6.11 9.54 -12.22
C GLU A 99 6.51 10.95 -12.68
N ASP A 100 5.68 11.95 -12.40
CA ASP A 100 5.99 13.35 -12.69
C ASP A 100 7.17 13.85 -11.87
N TYR A 101 7.26 13.49 -10.58
CA TYR A 101 8.42 13.81 -9.77
C TYR A 101 9.71 13.25 -10.39
N LEU A 102 9.71 11.96 -10.77
CA LEU A 102 10.89 11.32 -11.37
C LEU A 102 11.29 12.04 -12.67
N ARG A 103 10.31 12.28 -13.55
CA ARG A 103 10.51 12.95 -14.83
C ARG A 103 11.07 14.37 -14.68
N GLN A 104 10.53 15.15 -13.74
CA GLN A 104 10.96 16.54 -13.51
C GLN A 104 12.35 16.65 -12.87
N ASN A 105 12.83 15.58 -12.23
CA ASN A 105 14.14 15.51 -11.58
C ASN A 105 15.14 14.66 -12.36
N GLU A 106 14.83 14.29 -13.61
CA GLU A 106 15.68 13.47 -14.49
C GLU A 106 16.08 12.11 -13.86
N LEU A 107 15.21 11.56 -13.02
CA LEU A 107 15.43 10.27 -12.38
C LEU A 107 14.81 9.14 -13.20
N PRO A 108 15.49 7.99 -13.34
CA PRO A 108 14.96 6.87 -14.09
C PRO A 108 13.82 6.19 -13.34
N LEU A 109 12.74 5.88 -14.05
CA LEU A 109 11.76 4.92 -13.58
C LEU A 109 12.37 3.52 -13.69
N TRP A 110 12.41 2.79 -12.57
CA TRP A 110 12.94 1.44 -12.55
C TRP A 110 11.98 0.46 -13.22
N ASP A 111 12.52 -0.48 -13.99
CA ASP A 111 11.77 -1.64 -14.45
C ASP A 111 11.25 -2.42 -13.23
N PRO A 112 9.93 -2.68 -13.11
CA PRO A 112 9.35 -3.46 -12.03
C PRO A 112 9.99 -4.85 -11.85
N ASN A 113 10.55 -5.42 -12.92
CA ASN A 113 11.25 -6.71 -12.89
C ASN A 113 12.78 -6.56 -12.76
N GLY A 114 13.28 -5.33 -12.79
CA GLY A 114 14.69 -4.99 -12.66
C GLY A 114 15.22 -5.26 -11.25
N SER A 115 16.54 -5.39 -11.13
CA SER A 115 17.21 -5.58 -9.84
C SER A 115 16.98 -4.43 -8.85
N GLN A 116 16.79 -3.20 -9.37
CA GLN A 116 16.55 -1.99 -8.58
C GLN A 116 15.17 -1.99 -7.92
N ALA A 117 14.15 -2.59 -8.55
CA ALA A 117 12.79 -2.69 -8.02
C ALA A 117 12.60 -3.85 -7.02
N LYS A 118 13.64 -4.67 -6.80
CA LYS A 118 13.56 -5.79 -5.85
C LYS A 118 13.51 -5.26 -4.41
N LEU A 119 12.72 -5.95 -3.58
CA LEU A 119 12.63 -5.64 -2.16
C LEU A 119 14.01 -5.62 -1.50
N MET A 120 14.23 -4.64 -0.64
CA MET A 120 15.41 -4.53 0.19
C MET A 120 15.12 -5.14 1.57
N ALA A 121 16.10 -5.85 2.12
CA ALA A 121 16.08 -6.36 3.47
C ALA A 121 17.18 -5.67 4.28
N LEU A 122 16.90 -5.41 5.56
CA LEU A 122 17.92 -4.95 6.49
C LEU A 122 18.88 -6.11 6.75
N ARG A 123 20.17 -5.88 6.51
CA ARG A 123 21.24 -6.87 6.60
C ARG A 123 22.34 -6.32 7.49
N THR A 124 23.20 -7.20 8.01
CA THR A 124 24.38 -6.83 8.80
C THR A 124 25.63 -7.24 8.04
N ALA A 125 26.57 -6.31 7.89
CA ALA A 125 27.85 -6.58 7.25
C ALA A 125 28.67 -7.54 8.13
N ARG A 126 29.14 -8.64 7.53
CA ARG A 126 29.86 -9.70 8.24
C ARG A 126 31.38 -9.57 8.18
N GLN A 127 31.89 -8.74 7.26
CA GLN A 127 33.32 -8.61 6.98
C GLN A 127 33.63 -7.21 6.44
N GLY A 128 34.90 -6.80 6.55
CA GLY A 128 35.43 -5.54 6.02
C GLY A 128 35.28 -4.37 6.99
N LYS A 129 35.57 -3.16 6.51
CA LYS A 129 35.61 -1.94 7.35
C LYS A 129 34.28 -1.59 8.03
N ASN A 130 33.17 -2.15 7.56
CA ASN A 130 31.82 -1.92 8.08
C ASN A 130 31.27 -3.12 8.86
N GLU A 131 32.10 -4.08 9.27
CA GLU A 131 31.65 -5.26 10.02
C GLU A 131 30.80 -4.86 11.24
N GLY A 132 29.66 -5.53 11.42
CA GLY A 132 28.68 -5.25 12.46
C GLY A 132 27.66 -4.15 12.14
N HIS A 133 27.88 -3.32 11.10
CA HIS A 133 26.91 -2.28 10.71
C HIS A 133 25.76 -2.82 9.88
N GLN A 134 24.58 -2.23 10.07
CA GLN A 134 23.38 -2.55 9.31
C GLN A 134 23.28 -1.73 8.01
N PHE A 135 22.77 -2.36 6.95
CA PHE A 135 22.50 -1.71 5.67
C PHE A 135 21.29 -2.35 4.99
N TRP A 136 20.61 -1.59 4.13
CA TRP A 136 19.58 -2.14 3.26
C TRP A 136 20.21 -2.77 2.02
N GLY A 137 19.92 -4.05 1.76
CA GLY A 137 20.42 -4.76 0.59
C GLY A 137 19.33 -5.62 -0.04
N CYS A 138 19.42 -5.86 -1.35
CA CYS A 138 18.43 -6.65 -2.10
C CYS A 138 18.17 -8.00 -1.42
N THR A 139 16.91 -8.47 -1.42
CA THR A 139 16.53 -9.78 -0.88
C THR A 139 17.28 -10.94 -1.56
N GLN A 140 17.72 -10.76 -2.81
CA GLN A 140 18.54 -11.73 -3.56
C GLN A 140 20.05 -11.59 -3.32
N TYR A 141 20.51 -10.72 -2.44
CA TYR A 141 21.92 -10.70 -2.03
C TYR A 141 22.31 -12.06 -1.38
N PRO A 142 23.50 -12.63 -1.70
CA PRO A 142 24.63 -12.02 -2.40
C PRO A 142 24.60 -12.11 -3.94
N ASP A 143 23.60 -12.77 -4.52
CA ASP A 143 23.52 -13.01 -5.97
C ASP A 143 23.10 -11.75 -6.74
N CYS A 144 22.34 -10.87 -6.09
CA CYS A 144 22.07 -9.53 -6.58
C CYS A 144 23.13 -8.54 -6.08
N LYS A 145 24.25 -8.46 -6.82
CA LYS A 145 25.33 -7.47 -6.60
C LYS A 145 25.18 -6.19 -7.41
N GLY A 146 24.09 -6.04 -8.15
CA GLY A 146 23.88 -4.91 -9.05
C GLY A 146 23.85 -3.59 -8.29
N THR A 147 24.96 -2.86 -8.29
CA THR A 147 24.98 -1.41 -8.09
C THR A 147 24.79 -0.80 -9.47
N ALA A 148 23.62 -0.20 -9.73
CA ALA A 148 23.48 0.59 -10.95
C ALA A 148 24.39 1.83 -10.82
N PRO A 149 25.24 2.13 -11.81
CA PRO A 149 25.94 3.41 -11.84
C PRO A 149 24.91 4.54 -11.97
N VAL A 150 25.18 5.65 -11.28
CA VAL A 150 24.44 6.91 -11.41
C VAL A 150 24.90 7.60 -12.68
#